data_AF-A0A954LZG1-F1
#
_entry.id   AF-A0A954LZG1-F1
#
_cell.length_a   1.000
_cell.length_b   1.000
_cell.length_c   1.000
_cell.angle_alpha   90.00
_cell.angle_beta   90.00
_cell.angle_gamma   90.00
#
_symmetry.space_group_name_H-M   'P 1'
#
loop_
_entity.id
_entity.type
_entity.pdbx_description
1 polymer ?
#
loop_
_entity_poly.entity_id
_entity_poly.type
_entity_poly.pdbx_seq_one_letter_code
_entity_poly.pdbx_strand_id
1 'polypeptide(L)' 'MIKCDLFSSIPDWIIEHPRTATVFEQLGLDASCGGKSLEYLCLQQNLNPTTVLRRLEDAVRDGDGQVAESNYEAC' A
#
# COMPACT_ATOMS: atom_id res chain seq x y z
N MET A 1 -9.47 -0.33 12.02
CA MET A 1 -8.13 -0.14 11.46
C MET A 1 -8.00 -1.12 10.33
N ILE A 2 -7.98 -0.62 9.10
CA ILE A 2 -7.77 -1.50 7.95
C ILE A 2 -6.28 -1.75 7.87
N LYS A 3 -5.89 -3.01 7.71
CA LYS A 3 -4.49 -3.33 7.53
C LYS A 3 -4.12 -3.07 6.08
N CYS A 4 -3.20 -2.14 5.87
CA CYS A 4 -2.69 -1.81 4.55
C CYS A 4 -1.69 -2.89 4.13
N ASP A 5 -2.16 -3.86 3.34
CA ASP A 5 -1.38 -4.99 2.82
C ASP A 5 -1.54 -5.08 1.29
N LEU A 6 -0.85 -6.04 0.68
CA LEU A 6 -0.93 -6.33 -0.76
C LEU A 6 -2.34 -6.70 -1.26
N PHE A 7 -3.16 -7.25 -0.37
CA PHE A 7 -4.53 -7.63 -0.64
C PHE A 7 -5.51 -6.44 -0.55
N SER A 8 -5.07 -5.36 0.10
CA SER A 8 -5.83 -4.12 0.23
C SER A 8 -5.82 -3.36 -1.10
N SER A 9 -6.88 -2.57 -1.31
CA SER A 9 -7.03 -1.79 -2.55
C SER A 9 -6.24 -0.49 -2.44
N ILE A 10 -5.74 0.04 -3.57
CA ILE A 10 -5.10 1.37 -3.62
C ILE A 10 -5.93 2.48 -2.95
N PRO A 11 -7.25 2.61 -3.19
CA PRO A 11 -8.04 3.64 -2.50
C PRO A 11 -8.02 3.49 -0.98
N ASP A 12 -7.94 2.26 -0.47
CA ASP A 12 -7.85 1.99 0.97
C ASP A 12 -6.53 2.51 1.56
N TRP A 13 -5.42 2.24 0.87
CA TRP A 13 -4.11 2.80 1.19
C TRP A 13 -4.07 4.33 1.15
N ILE A 14 -4.76 4.96 0.20
CA ILE A 14 -4.82 6.43 0.08
C ILE A 14 -5.70 7.04 1.18
N ILE A 15 -6.77 6.37 1.59
CA ILE A 15 -7.64 6.81 2.69
C ILE A 15 -6.87 6.80 4.02
N GLU A 16 -6.17 5.71 4.32
CA GLU A 16 -5.41 5.59 5.58
C GLU A 16 -4.10 6.40 5.54
N HIS A 17 -3.40 6.38 4.40
CA HIS A 17 -2.11 7.02 4.22
C HIS A 17 -2.06 7.81 2.90
N PRO A 18 -2.57 9.05 2.85
CA PRO A 18 -2.68 9.82 1.61
C PRO A 18 -1.32 10.09 0.93
N ARG A 19 -0.21 10.03 1.66
CA ARG A 19 1.14 10.13 1.09
C ARG A 19 1.47 8.97 0.13
N THR A 20 0.89 7.80 0.34
CA THR A 20 1.10 6.65 -0.53
C THR A 20 0.57 6.88 -1.95
N ALA A 21 -0.39 7.81 -2.12
CA ALA A 21 -0.87 8.26 -3.42
C ALA A 21 0.29 8.68 -4.35
N THR A 22 1.27 9.43 -3.84
CA THR A 22 2.44 9.85 -4.62
C THR A 22 3.27 8.66 -5.10
N VAL A 23 3.43 7.62 -4.28
CA VAL A 23 4.16 6.41 -4.66
C VAL A 23 3.39 5.64 -5.75
N PHE A 24 2.06 5.56 -5.64
CA PHE A 24 1.23 4.94 -6.67
C PHE A 24 1.29 5.70 -8.00
N GLU A 25 1.20 7.03 -7.98
CA GLU A 25 1.35 7.85 -9.19
C GLU A 25 2.74 7.70 -9.83
N GLN A 26 3.82 7.65 -9.03
CA GLN A 26 5.18 7.42 -9.54
C GLN A 26 5.36 6.04 -10.18
N LEU A 27 4.61 5.04 -9.70
CA LEU A 27 4.61 3.68 -10.25
C LEU A 27 3.60 3.52 -11.40
N GLY A 28 2.80 4.54 -11.71
CA GLY A 28 1.72 4.45 -12.70
C GLY A 28 0.56 3.54 -12.28
N LEU A 29 0.42 3.27 -10.98
CA LEU A 29 -0.64 2.43 -10.43
C LEU A 29 -1.89 3.29 -10.19
N ASP A 30 -2.92 3.09 -11.00
CA ASP A 30 -4.13 3.90 -10.94
C ASP A 30 -5.24 3.24 -10.11
N ALA A 31 -5.85 4.02 -9.20
CA ALA A 31 -6.94 3.60 -8.33
C ALA A 31 -8.31 3.53 -9.04
N SER A 32 -8.40 3.97 -10.30
CA SER A 32 -9.64 4.09 -11.08
C SER A 32 -10.39 2.75 -11.26
N CYS A 33 -9.70 1.62 -11.07
CA CYS A 33 -10.34 0.31 -10.91
C CYS A 33 -10.50 -0.06 -9.42
N GLY A 34 -11.43 0.61 -8.72
CA GLY A 34 -11.70 0.50 -7.28
C GLY A 34 -12.19 -0.85 -6.73
N GLY A 35 -11.71 -1.96 -7.28
CA GLY A 35 -11.99 -3.33 -6.79
C GLY A 35 -10.83 -4.31 -7.02
N LYS A 36 -9.64 -3.81 -7.32
CA LYS A 36 -8.43 -4.62 -7.52
C LYS A 36 -7.47 -4.40 -6.36
N SER A 37 -6.94 -5.50 -5.84
CA SER A 37 -5.87 -5.48 -4.85
C SER A 37 -4.58 -4.92 -5.45
N LEU A 38 -3.75 -4.33 -4.59
CA LEU A 38 -2.44 -3.82 -4.97
C LEU A 38 -1.59 -4.88 -5.68
N GLU A 39 -1.60 -6.12 -5.19
CA GLU A 39 -0.89 -7.24 -5.81
C GLU A 39 -1.29 -7.43 -7.27
N TYR A 40 -2.59 -7.46 -7.54
CA TYR A 40 -3.12 -7.69 -8.88
C TYR A 40 -2.64 -6.60 -9.85
N LEU A 41 -2.67 -5.34 -9.42
CA LEU A 41 -2.22 -4.21 -10.23
C LEU A 41 -0.71 -4.25 -10.47
N CYS A 42 0.08 -4.65 -9.47
CA CYS A 42 1.51 -4.87 -9.64
C CYS A 42 1.79 -5.95 -10.69
N LEU A 43 1.12 -7.09 -10.59
CA LEU A 43 1.28 -8.20 -11.54
C LEU A 43 0.88 -7.80 -12.97
N GLN A 44 -0.22 -7.05 -13.13
CA GLN A 44 -0.65 -6.51 -14.43
C GLN A 44 0.41 -5.61 -15.07
N GLN A 45 1.14 -4.84 -14.27
CA GLN A 45 2.20 -3.94 -14.73
C GLN A 45 3.59 -4.58 -14.75
N ASN A 46 3.70 -5.89 -14.53
CA ASN A 46 4.98 -6.60 -14.39
C ASN A 46 5.87 -6.04 -13.25
N LEU A 47 5.25 -5.38 -12.26
CA LEU A 47 5.89 -4.89 -11.06
C LEU A 47 5.90 -5.97 -9.99
N ASN A 48 6.96 -5.97 -9.18
CA ASN A 48 7.05 -6.87 -8.05
C ASN A 48 6.24 -6.32 -6.86
N PRO A 49 5.15 -7.00 -6.45
CA PRO A 49 4.26 -6.50 -5.40
C PRO A 49 4.99 -6.26 -4.08
N THR A 50 5.87 -7.17 -3.67
CA THR A 50 6.67 -7.04 -2.43
C THR A 50 7.58 -5.81 -2.47
N THR A 51 8.15 -5.48 -3.63
CA THR A 51 8.99 -4.29 -3.79
C THR A 51 8.17 -3.01 -3.69
N VAL A 52 6.96 -3.01 -4.27
CA VAL A 52 6.02 -1.88 -4.17
C VAL A 52 5.58 -1.68 -2.73
N LEU A 53 5.18 -2.77 -2.03
CA LEU A 53 4.81 -2.73 -0.61
C LEU A 53 5.91 -2.09 0.23
N ARG A 54 7.16 -2.54 0.05
CA ARG A 54 8.29 -1.99 0.81
C ARG A 54 8.49 -0.49 0.58
N ARG A 55 8.24 0.01 -0.63
CA ARG A 55 8.30 1.45 -0.92
C ARG A 55 7.17 2.24 -0.27
N LEU A 56 5.98 1.65 -0.18
CA LEU A 56 4.84 2.25 0.50
C LEU A 56 5.10 2.32 2.00
N GLU A 57 5.56 1.21 2.61
CA GLU A 57 5.94 1.16 4.03
C GLU A 57 7.04 2.18 4.36
N ASP A 58 8.03 2.31 3.48
CA ASP A 58 9.10 3.31 3.64
C ASP A 58 8.56 4.74 3.55
N ALA A 59 7.66 5.03 2.59
CA ALA A 59 7.03 6.34 2.47
C ALA A 59 6.12 6.70 3.66
N VAL A 60 5.47 5.71 4.26
CA VAL A 60 4.70 5.86 5.50
C VAL A 60 5.67 6.14 6.66
N ARG A 61 6.72 5.32 6.82
CA ARG A 61 7.72 5.46 7.89
C ARG A 61 8.52 6.76 7.84
N ASP A 62 8.88 7.23 6.65
CA ASP A 62 9.65 8.46 6.45
C ASP A 62 8.80 9.72 6.72
N GLY A 63 7.47 9.62 6.56
CA GLY A 63 6.51 10.67 6.90
C GLY A 63 5.96 10.60 8.32
N ASP A 64 6.03 9.43 8.95
CA ASP A 64 5.41 9.09 10.23
C ASP A 64 6.45 8.50 11.17
N GLY A 65 7.20 9.39 11.84
CA GLY A 65 7.93 8.98 13.02
C GLY A 65 6.93 8.63 14.13
N GLN A 66 6.81 7.33 14.44
CA GLN A 66 6.04 6.65 15.52
C GLN A 66 4.69 6.06 15.05
N VAL A 67 4.45 4.73 14.96
CA VAL A 67 4.73 3.66 15.93
C VAL A 67 4.69 2.27 15.29
N ALA A 68 5.61 1.41 15.72
CA ALA A 68 5.44 -0.04 15.59
C ALA A 68 4.38 -0.50 16.60
N GLU A 69 3.22 -0.95 16.14
CA GLU A 69 2.38 -1.87 16.91
C GLU A 69 2.46 -3.26 16.29
N SER A 70 3.51 -3.95 16.70
CA SER A 70 3.53 -5.39 16.86
C SER A 70 2.48 -5.78 17.90
N ASN A 71 1.24 -6.01 17.49
CA ASN A 71 0.44 -7.17 17.94
C ASN A 71 -0.96 -7.15 17.33
N TYR A 72 -1.26 -8.17 16.55
CA TYR A 72 -2.43 -8.98 16.86
C TYR A 72 -1.99 -10.44 16.83
N GLU A 73 -1.95 -11.04 18.01
CA GLU A 73 -1.78 -12.46 18.23
C GLU A 73 -3.02 -13.23 17.75
N ALA A 74 -2.74 -14.41 17.18
CA ALA A 74 -3.48 -15.67 17.31
C ALA A 74 -5.02 -15.65 17.39
N CYS A 75 -5.68 -16.11 16.33
CA CYS A 75 -6.48 -17.35 16.28
C CYS A 75 -6.50 -17.88 14.84
#